data_AF-A0A7W3J0G2-F1
#
_entry.id   AF-A0A7W3J0G2-F1
#
_cell.length_a   1.000
_cell.length_b   1.000
_cell.length_c   1.000
_cell.angle_alpha   90.00
_cell.angle_beta   90.00
_cell.angle_gamma   90.00
#
_symmetry.space_group_name_H-M   'P 1'
#
loop_
_entity.id
_entity.type
_entity.pdbx_description
1 polymer ?
#
loop_
_entity_poly.entity_id
_entity_poly.type
_entity_poly.pdbx_seq_one_letter_code
_entity_poly.pdbx_strand_id
1 'polypeptide(L)' 'MLRQHPARVLGVVAAVAIALFLLSAPGADDTSGAWYYISAFGWFGFLITALLFIVLGLVVAVQAVGRRRAAH' A
#
# COMPACT_ATOMS: atom_id res chain seq x y z
N MET A 1 -5.18 -15.53 -4.17
CA MET A 1 -5.94 -14.32 -4.59
C MET A 1 -5.23 -13.48 -5.65
N LEU A 2 -3.94 -13.12 -5.48
CA LEU A 2 -3.22 -12.26 -6.45
C LEU A 2 -3.23 -12.78 -7.90
N ARG A 3 -3.17 -14.10 -8.11
CA ARG A 3 -3.23 -14.73 -9.45
C ARG A 3 -4.62 -14.66 -10.11
N GLN A 4 -5.69 -14.56 -9.32
CA GLN A 4 -7.08 -14.59 -9.81
C GLN A 4 -7.66 -13.17 -9.96
N HIS A 5 -7.34 -12.26 -9.03
CA HIS A 5 -7.83 -10.88 -9.04
C HIS A 5 -6.73 -9.87 -8.69
N PRO A 6 -5.68 -9.75 -9.51
CA PRO A 6 -4.52 -8.89 -9.22
C PRO A 6 -4.91 -7.41 -9.03
N ALA A 7 -5.82 -6.89 -9.86
CA ALA A 7 -6.29 -5.51 -9.77
C ALA A 7 -7.06 -5.23 -8.47
N ARG A 8 -7.86 -6.19 -8.00
CA ARG A 8 -8.62 -6.04 -6.74
C ARG A 8 -7.70 -5.99 -5.54
N VAL A 9 -6.66 -6.84 -5.51
CA VAL A 9 -5.69 -6.82 -4.41
C VAL A 9 -4.90 -5.52 -4.40
N LEU A 10 -4.40 -5.06 -5.56
CA LEU A 10 -3.72 -3.77 -5.66
C LEU A 10 -4.64 -2.61 -5.23
N GLY A 11 -5.91 -2.62 -5.66
CA GLY A 11 -6.89 -1.61 -5.27
C GLY A 11 -7.13 -1.55 -3.76
N VAL A 12 -7.27 -2.70 -3.10
CA VAL A 12 -7.43 -2.76 -1.63
C VAL A 12 -6.19 -2.24 -0.93
N VAL A 13 -4.99 -2.66 -1.35
CA VAL A 13 -3.73 -2.20 -0.75
C VAL A 13 -3.57 -0.69 -0.93
N ALA A 14 -3.90 -0.14 -2.10
CA ALA A 14 -3.89 1.30 -2.34
C ALA A 14 -4.87 2.04 -1.42
N ALA A 15 -6.09 1.54 -1.25
CA ALA A 15 -7.08 2.14 -0.37
C ALA A 15 -6.62 2.15 1.10
N VAL A 16 -6.02 1.05 1.56
CA VAL A 16 -5.44 0.96 2.92
C VAL A 16 -4.28 1.95 3.08
N ALA A 17 -3.39 2.06 2.08
CA ALA A 17 -2.30 3.02 2.12
C ALA A 17 -2.81 4.47 2.25
N ILE A 18 -3.83 4.83 1.46
CA ILE A 18 -4.45 6.16 1.53
C ILE A 18 -5.07 6.41 2.92
N ALA A 19 -5.80 5.44 3.46
CA ALA A 19 -6.42 5.58 4.78
C ALA A 19 -5.37 5.77 5.89
N LEU A 20 -4.27 5.02 5.85
CA LEU A 20 -3.17 5.13 6.83
C LEU A 20 -2.41 6.46 6.69
N PHE A 21 -2.23 6.95 5.46
CA PHE A 21 -1.64 8.27 5.22
C PHE A 21 -2.54 9.40 5.75
N LEU A 22 -3.85 9.32 5.53
CA LEU A 22 -4.78 10.31 6.08
C LEU A 22 -4.83 10.24 7.62
N LEU A 23 -4.73 9.04 8.19
CA LEU A 23 -4.63 8.84 9.63
C LEU A 23 -3.35 9.43 10.23
N SER A 24 -2.28 9.59 9.44
CA SER A 24 -1.02 10.18 9.92
C SER A 24 -1.01 11.70 9.96
N ALA A 25 -1.96 12.38 9.32
CA ALA A 25 -1.98 13.84 9.23
C ALA A 25 -2.32 14.58 10.55
N PRO A 26 -3.26 14.14 11.40
CA PRO A 26 -3.77 14.95 12.52
C PRO A 26 -2.74 15.29 13.60
N GLY A 27 -1.76 14.42 13.85
CA GLY A 27 -0.73 14.60 14.90
C GLY A 27 0.65 14.89 14.35
N ALA A 28 0.75 15.50 13.16
CA ALA A 28 2.03 15.83 12.53
C ALA A 28 2.85 16.85 13.33
N ASP A 29 2.18 17.78 14.00
CA ASP A 29 2.81 18.82 14.82
C ASP A 29 2.81 18.48 16.32
N ASP A 30 2.20 17.36 16.70
CA ASP A 30 2.16 16.92 18.10
C ASP A 30 3.50 16.31 18.51
N THR A 31 4.01 16.71 19.68
CA THR A 31 5.24 16.12 20.27
C THR A 31 4.95 15.11 21.37
N SER A 32 3.70 15.05 21.85
CA SER A 32 3.22 14.09 22.85
C SER A 32 1.69 13.98 22.82
N GLY A 33 1.13 12.92 23.40
CA GLY A 33 -0.32 12.70 23.48
C GLY A 33 -0.84 11.60 22.55
N ALA A 34 -2.13 11.29 22.65
CA ALA A 34 -2.73 10.18 21.92
C ALA A 34 -2.66 10.35 20.39
N TRP A 35 -2.87 11.58 19.90
CA TRP A 35 -2.83 11.89 18.48
C TRP A 35 -1.44 11.73 17.85
N TYR A 36 -0.37 12.00 18.61
CA TYR A 36 1.00 11.69 18.19
C TYR A 36 1.18 10.20 17.90
N TYR A 37 0.78 9.32 18.82
CA TYR A 37 0.92 7.86 18.64
C TYR A 37 0.03 7.30 17.53
N ILE A 38 -1.21 7.79 17.41
CA ILE A 38 -2.12 7.41 16.32
C ILE A 38 -1.53 7.83 14.97
N SER A 39 -0.97 9.03 14.89
CA SER A 39 -0.39 9.55 13.66
C SER A 39 0.90 8.83 13.28
N ALA A 40 1.75 8.52 14.26
CA ALA A 40 2.92 7.68 14.08
C ALA A 40 2.52 6.29 13.56
N PHE A 41 1.48 5.67 14.13
CA PHE A 41 0.96 4.39 13.65
C PHE A 41 0.46 4.48 12.20
N GLY A 42 -0.30 5.53 11.86
CA GLY A 42 -0.71 5.81 10.48
C GLY A 42 0.49 5.94 9.53
N TRP A 43 1.53 6.66 9.95
CA TRP A 43 2.74 6.88 9.13
C TRP A 43 3.51 5.59 8.88
N PHE A 44 3.86 4.84 9.92
CA PHE A 44 4.58 3.57 9.78
C PHE A 44 3.75 2.53 9.01
N GLY A 45 2.44 2.47 9.28
CA GLY A 45 1.52 1.62 8.54
C GLY A 45 1.45 1.98 7.06
N PHE A 46 1.42 3.27 6.73
CA PHE A 46 1.46 3.76 5.35
C PHE A 46 2.76 3.32 4.65
N LEU A 47 3.92 3.52 5.28
CA LEU A 47 5.22 3.14 4.69
C LEU A 47 5.28 1.64 4.38
N ILE A 48 4.86 0.79 5.31
CA ILE A 48 4.82 -0.67 5.12
C ILE A 48 3.86 -1.02 3.97
N THR A 49 2.67 -0.42 3.96
CA THR A 49 1.65 -0.71 2.94
C THR A 49 2.08 -0.22 1.56
N ALA A 50 2.72 0.94 1.47
CA ALA A 50 3.27 1.48 0.24
C ALA A 50 4.37 0.57 -0.33
N LEU A 51 5.26 0.06 0.53
CA LEU A 51 6.27 -0.90 0.12
C LEU A 51 5.63 -2.19 -0.43
N LEU A 52 4.61 -2.73 0.26
CA LEU A 52 3.86 -3.88 -0.22
C LEU A 52 3.18 -3.61 -1.56
N PHE A 53 2.58 -2.43 -1.73
CA PHE A 53 1.96 -2.03 -2.99
C PHE A 53 2.96 -2.06 -4.15
N ILE A 54 4.17 -1.50 -3.95
CA ILE A 54 5.25 -1.50 -4.94
C ILE A 54 5.66 -2.92 -5.31
N VAL A 55 5.94 -3.77 -4.30
CA VAL A 55 6.37 -5.15 -4.52
C VAL A 55 5.29 -5.94 -5.28
N LEU A 56 4.03 -5.84 -4.86
CA LEU A 56 2.91 -6.51 -5.53
C LEU A 56 2.70 -5.99 -6.95
N GLY A 57 2.84 -4.68 -7.15
CA GLY A 57 2.78 -4.04 -8.46
C GLY A 57 3.85 -4.58 -9.41
N LEU A 58 5.09 -4.70 -8.93
CA LEU A 58 6.20 -5.30 -9.69
C LEU A 58 5.93 -6.76 -10.05
N VAL A 59 5.47 -7.57 -9.08
CA VAL A 59 5.12 -8.97 -9.33
C VAL A 59 4.03 -9.10 -10.40
N VAL A 60 2.99 -8.27 -10.33
CA VAL A 60 1.90 -8.26 -11.33
C VAL A 60 2.42 -7.81 -12.69
N ALA A 61 3.28 -6.79 -12.74
CA ALA A 61 3.88 -6.30 -13.99
C ALA A 61 4.75 -7.37 -14.66
N VAL A 62 5.63 -8.04 -13.91
CA VAL A 62 6.46 -9.14 -14.42
C VAL A 62 5.60 -10.29 -14.94
N GLN A 63 4.56 -10.69 -14.19
CA GLN A 63 3.63 -11.74 -14.65
C GLN A 63 2.87 -11.33 -15.91
N ALA A 64 2.48 -10.06 -16.03
CA ALA A 64 1.80 -9.56 -17.23
C ALA A 64 2.72 -9.58 -18.46
N VAL A 65 3.98 -9.19 -18.31
CA VAL A 65 4.98 -9.25 -19.39
C VAL A 65 5.27 -10.69 -19.80
N GLY A 66 5.44 -11.60 -18.82
CA GLY A 66 5.66 -13.03 -19.09
C GLY A 66 4.52 -13.68 -19.86
N ARG A 67 3.25 -13.39 -19.48
CA ARG A 67 2.07 -13.89 -20.21
C ARG A 67 1.99 -13.37 -21.63
N ARG A 68 2.35 -12.10 -21.88
CA ARG A 68 2.37 -11.53 -23.23
C ARG A 68 3.42 -12.20 -24.12
N ARG A 69 4.60 -12.50 -23.59
CA ARG A 69 5.66 -13.19 -24.35
C ARG A 69 5.33 -14.64 -24.71
N ALA A 70 4.56 -15.33 -23.87
CA ALA A 70 4.12 -16.71 -24.17
C ALA A 70 2.95 -16.79 -25.18
N ALA A 71 2.33 -15.66 -25.52
CA ALA A 71 1.22 -15.57 -26.47
C ALA A 71 1.66 -15.11 -27.88
N HIS A 72 2.95 -14.79 -28.05
CA HIS A 72 3.60 -14.48 -29.33
C HIS A 72 4.52 -15.63 -29.73
#